data_AF-A0A3D3AQ70-F1
#
_entry.id   AF-A0A3D3AQ70-F1
#
_cell.length_a   1.000
_cell.length_b   1.000
_cell.length_c   1.000
_cell.angle_alpha   90.00
_cell.angle_beta   90.00
_cell.angle_gamma   90.00
#
_symmetry.space_group_name_H-M   'P 1'
#
loop_
_entity.id
_entity.type
_entity.pdbx_description
1 polymer ?
#
loop_
_entity_poly.entity_id
_entity_poly.type
_entity_poly.pdbx_seq_one_letter_code
_entity_poly.pdbx_strand_id
1 'polypeptide(L)'
;MERQIISLNRLFIWWEASRRRIKKRRKCLLKINFSSLKEIEREENADILIVKTPEGEMGILNGHELMTAELLAGPHRYKQGNIFFYFYLSKGMLEIKKESIEIYAMRYFFADSEVENWREKLTYHLDIKKDFDYDVLKKNMIKELTEKMWHGGKRF
;
A
#
# COMPACT_ATOMS: atom_id res chain seq x y z
N MET A 1 -63.19 20.29 -25.42
CA MET A 1 -62.15 19.38 -25.94
C MET A 1 -61.01 19.39 -24.94
N GLU A 2 -61.07 18.47 -23.98
CA GLU A 2 -60.01 18.26 -23.00
C GLU A 2 -59.78 16.75 -22.89
N ARG A 3 -58.51 16.36 -22.89
CA ARG A 3 -57.90 15.44 -21.91
C ARG A 3 -56.41 15.33 -22.23
N GLN A 4 -55.61 16.05 -21.45
CA GLN A 4 -54.18 15.79 -21.33
C GLN A 4 -53.99 14.40 -20.70
N ILE A 5 -53.30 13.51 -21.39
CA ILE A 5 -52.88 12.21 -20.85
C ILE A 5 -51.61 12.45 -20.04
N ILE A 6 -51.76 12.63 -18.73
CA ILE A 6 -50.65 12.56 -17.77
C ILE A 6 -50.45 11.07 -17.45
N SER A 7 -49.60 10.38 -18.23
CA SER A 7 -49.09 9.07 -17.81
C SER A 7 -47.90 9.29 -16.87
N LEU A 8 -48.21 9.40 -15.58
CA LEU A 8 -47.24 9.42 -14.50
C LEU A 8 -46.49 8.08 -14.47
N ASN A 9 -45.25 8.12 -14.95
CA ASN A 9 -44.30 7.02 -14.98
C ASN A 9 -43.86 6.67 -13.55
N ARG A 10 -44.70 5.95 -12.81
CA ARG A 10 -44.54 5.62 -11.38
C ARG A 10 -43.33 4.73 -11.08
N LEU A 11 -42.72 4.12 -12.09
CA LEU A 11 -41.52 3.30 -11.98
C LEU A 11 -40.21 4.09 -12.02
N PHE A 12 -40.23 5.33 -12.51
CA PHE A 12 -39.01 6.14 -12.64
C PHE A 12 -38.50 6.66 -11.29
N ILE A 13 -39.43 6.97 -10.37
CA ILE A 13 -39.12 7.57 -9.07
C ILE A 13 -38.47 6.54 -8.12
N TRP A 14 -38.80 5.25 -8.27
CA TRP A 14 -38.19 4.19 -7.46
C TRP A 14 -36.73 3.92 -7.86
N TRP A 15 -36.42 3.96 -9.15
CA TRP A 15 -35.07 3.69 -9.64
C TRP A 15 -34.06 4.81 -9.29
N GLU A 16 -34.48 6.08 -9.26
CA GLU A 16 -33.64 7.18 -8.75
C GLU A 16 -33.44 7.13 -7.22
N ALA A 17 -34.48 6.76 -6.46
CA ALA A 17 -34.40 6.67 -5.01
C ALA A 17 -33.42 5.59 -4.53
N SER A 18 -33.27 4.50 -5.30
CA SER A 18 -32.29 3.43 -5.02
C SER A 18 -30.84 3.89 -5.22
N ARG A 19 -30.55 4.83 -6.13
CA ARG A 19 -29.20 5.37 -6.33
C ARG A 19 -28.76 6.31 -5.19
N ARG A 20 -29.70 7.06 -4.60
CA ARG A 20 -29.40 8.01 -3.52
C ARG A 20 -29.05 7.34 -2.18
N ARG A 21 -29.36 6.04 -2.03
CA ARG A 21 -29.13 5.28 -0.78
C ARG A 21 -27.81 4.51 -0.74
N ILE A 22 -27.01 4.55 -1.81
CA ILE A 22 -25.61 4.16 -1.75
C ILE A 22 -24.87 5.36 -1.15
N LYS A 23 -24.76 5.40 0.19
CA LYS A 23 -23.82 6.31 0.85
C LYS A 23 -22.51 6.19 0.07
N LYS A 24 -22.04 7.27 -0.57
CA LYS A 24 -20.73 7.32 -1.24
C LYS A 24 -19.77 6.65 -0.27
N ARG A 25 -19.37 5.40 -0.53
CA ARG A 25 -18.41 4.69 0.32
C ARG A 25 -17.21 5.63 0.31
N ARG A 26 -16.85 6.18 1.47
CA ARG A 26 -15.60 6.93 1.60
C ARG A 26 -14.55 6.02 0.97
N LYS A 27 -13.85 6.50 -0.06
CA LYS A 27 -12.72 5.75 -0.63
C LYS A 27 -11.77 5.54 0.54
N CYS A 28 -11.73 4.34 1.09
CA CYS A 28 -10.80 4.00 2.14
C CYS A 28 -9.47 3.75 1.44
N LEU A 29 -8.71 4.84 1.28
CA LEU A 29 -7.37 4.77 0.71
C LEU A 29 -6.48 4.01 1.68
N LEU A 30 -5.66 3.14 1.12
CA LEU A 30 -4.59 2.45 1.80
C LEU A 30 -3.48 3.46 2.08
N LYS A 31 -3.10 3.63 3.35
CA LYS A 31 -1.95 4.43 3.73
C LYS A 31 -0.69 3.57 3.66
N ILE A 32 0.31 4.03 2.92
CA ILE A 32 1.60 3.35 2.75
C ILE A 32 2.68 4.25 3.33
N ASN A 33 3.45 3.73 4.27
CA ASN A 33 4.55 4.40 4.91
C ASN A 33 5.85 3.74 4.44
N PHE A 34 6.77 4.54 3.93
CA PHE A 34 8.10 4.09 3.52
C PHE A 34 9.09 4.49 4.61
N SER A 35 9.84 3.50 5.09
CA SER A 35 10.79 3.68 6.17
C SER A 35 12.14 3.10 5.82
N SER A 36 13.19 3.89 6.07
CA SER A 36 14.56 3.43 6.15
C SER A 36 15.01 3.47 7.61
N LEU A 37 15.67 2.40 8.08
CA LEU A 37 16.27 2.23 9.41
C LEU A 37 15.34 2.31 10.63
N LYS A 38 14.54 3.38 10.80
CA LYS A 38 13.56 3.58 11.89
C LYS A 38 12.65 4.81 11.75
N GLU A 39 12.81 5.63 10.72
CA GLU A 39 11.97 6.82 10.51
C GLU A 39 11.04 6.63 9.32
N ILE A 40 9.82 7.17 9.40
CA ILE A 40 8.93 7.30 8.25
C ILE A 40 9.47 8.46 7.42
N GLU A 41 10.03 8.13 6.28
CA GLU A 41 10.59 9.12 5.36
C GLU A 41 9.52 9.62 4.40
N ARG A 42 8.50 8.81 4.11
CA ARG A 42 7.43 9.20 3.19
C ARG A 42 6.12 8.47 3.45
N GLU A 43 5.01 9.18 3.31
CA GLU A 43 3.66 8.63 3.37
C GLU A 43 2.95 8.81 2.01
N GLU A 44 2.28 7.77 1.56
CA GLU A 44 1.52 7.74 0.31
C GLU A 44 0.13 7.16 0.53
N ASN A 45 -0.82 7.54 -0.33
CA ASN A 45 -2.18 6.99 -0.31
C ASN A 45 -2.46 6.27 -1.62
N ALA A 46 -2.83 4.99 -1.54
CA ALA A 46 -3.10 4.15 -2.70
C ALA A 46 -4.48 3.50 -2.64
N ASP A 47 -5.06 3.20 -3.81
CA ASP A 47 -6.19 2.29 -3.92
C ASP A 47 -5.72 0.82 -3.83
N ILE A 48 -4.55 0.50 -4.41
CA ILE A 48 -3.95 -0.85 -4.41
C ILE A 48 -2.43 -0.74 -4.32
N LEU A 49 -1.79 -1.57 -3.50
CA LEU A 49 -0.33 -1.76 -3.49
C LEU A 49 0.01 -3.10 -4.15
N ILE A 50 0.96 -3.12 -5.09
CA ILE A 50 1.39 -4.34 -5.81
C ILE A 50 2.89 -4.50 -5.59
N VAL A 51 3.26 -5.59 -4.93
CA VAL A 51 4.63 -5.87 -4.51
C VAL A 51 5.10 -7.25 -4.95
N LYS A 52 6.40 -7.41 -5.14
CA LYS A 52 7.06 -8.68 -5.45
C LYS A 52 7.62 -9.32 -4.18
N THR A 53 7.11 -10.49 -3.83
CA THR A 53 7.63 -11.34 -2.75
C THR A 53 8.34 -12.56 -3.33
N PRO A 54 9.09 -13.34 -2.53
CA PRO A 54 9.69 -14.60 -2.99
C PRO A 54 8.68 -15.60 -3.58
N GLU A 55 7.43 -15.55 -3.13
CA GLU A 55 6.35 -16.44 -3.56
C GLU A 55 5.64 -15.96 -4.85
N GLY A 56 5.86 -14.70 -5.26
CA GLY A 56 5.27 -14.12 -6.47
C GLY A 56 4.86 -12.66 -6.33
N GLU A 57 4.00 -12.19 -7.23
CA GLU A 57 3.39 -10.86 -7.11
C GLU A 57 2.18 -10.89 -6.18
N MET A 58 2.13 -9.96 -5.23
CA MET A 58 1.06 -9.81 -4.26
C MET A 58 0.41 -8.44 -4.38
N GLY A 59 -0.91 -8.44 -4.54
CA GLY A 59 -1.75 -7.24 -4.53
C GLY A 59 -2.45 -7.06 -3.19
N ILE A 60 -2.28 -5.89 -2.58
CA ILE A 60 -2.82 -5.57 -1.26
C ILE A 60 -3.86 -4.47 -1.41
N LEU A 61 -5.04 -4.74 -0.86
CA LEU A 61 -6.18 -3.84 -0.82
C LEU A 61 -6.43 -3.36 0.61
N ASN A 62 -7.16 -2.26 0.76
CA ASN A 62 -7.56 -1.81 2.09
C ASN A 62 -8.43 -2.87 2.80
N GLY A 63 -8.11 -3.13 4.07
CA GLY A 63 -8.75 -4.18 4.87
C GLY A 63 -8.14 -5.57 4.73
N HIS A 64 -6.94 -5.68 4.14
CA HIS A 64 -6.17 -6.92 4.13
C HIS A 64 -5.84 -7.39 5.55
N GLU A 65 -5.70 -8.70 5.73
CA GLU A 65 -5.29 -9.29 7.01
C GLU A 65 -3.88 -8.83 7.41
N LEU A 66 -3.65 -8.72 8.72
CA LEU A 66 -2.37 -8.35 9.29
C LEU A 66 -1.33 -9.41 8.93
N MET A 67 -0.23 -8.97 8.33
CA MET A 67 0.77 -9.89 7.79
C MET A 67 2.11 -9.19 7.68
N THR A 68 3.18 -9.97 7.78
CA THR A 68 4.53 -9.55 7.40
C THR A 68 5.02 -10.39 6.23
N ALA A 69 5.71 -9.75 5.28
CA ALA A 69 6.25 -10.43 4.10
C ALA A 69 7.62 -9.87 3.72
N GLU A 70 8.48 -10.72 3.16
CA GLU A 70 9.74 -10.29 2.57
C GLU A 70 9.50 -9.70 1.17
N LEU A 71 10.15 -8.58 0.86
CA LEU A 71 10.06 -7.94 -0.45
C LEU A 71 11.35 -8.16 -1.24
N LEU A 72 11.19 -8.60 -2.48
CA LEU A 72 12.29 -8.74 -3.43
C LEU A 72 12.82 -7.38 -3.89
N ALA A 73 14.09 -7.40 -4.29
CA ALA A 73 14.72 -6.30 -5.01
C ALA A 73 13.98 -6.01 -6.32
N GLY A 74 13.75 -4.73 -6.62
CA GLY A 74 13.28 -4.31 -7.94
C GLY A 74 12.00 -3.48 -7.95
N PRO A 75 11.29 -3.47 -9.09
CA PRO A 75 10.11 -2.65 -9.29
C PRO A 75 8.93 -3.19 -8.49
N HIS A 76 8.32 -2.27 -7.77
CA HIS A 76 7.02 -2.41 -7.15
C HIS A 76 6.17 -1.22 -7.62
N ARG A 77 4.85 -1.32 -7.46
CA ARG A 77 3.94 -0.28 -7.93
C ARG A 77 2.74 -0.13 -7.04
N TYR A 78 2.19 1.06 -7.00
CA TYR A 78 0.89 1.31 -6.37
C TYR A 78 -0.02 2.05 -7.34
N LYS A 79 -1.32 1.86 -7.15
CA LYS A 79 -2.35 2.50 -7.96
C LYS A 79 -3.01 3.60 -7.15
N GLN A 80 -3.12 4.80 -7.71
CA GLN A 80 -3.89 5.89 -7.14
C GLN A 80 -4.84 6.44 -8.23
N GLY A 81 -6.13 6.23 -8.05
CA GLY A 81 -7.12 6.49 -9.09
C GLY A 81 -6.92 5.56 -10.29
N ASN A 82 -6.65 6.15 -11.46
CA ASN A 82 -6.41 5.41 -12.70
C ASN A 82 -4.93 5.33 -13.09
N ILE A 83 -4.03 5.85 -12.24
CA ILE A 83 -2.60 5.98 -12.54
C ILE A 83 -1.82 4.99 -11.68
N PHE A 84 -0.80 4.38 -12.30
CA PHE A 84 0.20 3.58 -11.61
C PHE A 84 1.44 4.42 -11.34
N PHE A 85 1.93 4.34 -10.12
CA PHE A 85 3.19 4.92 -9.67
C PHE A 85 4.15 3.78 -9.36
N TYR A 86 5.43 3.97 -9.69
CA TYR A 86 6.46 2.96 -9.53
C TYR A 86 7.42 3.36 -8.42
N PHE A 87 7.85 2.37 -7.67
CA PHE A 87 8.92 2.52 -6.69
C PHE A 87 9.83 1.31 -6.73
N TYR A 88 11.10 1.55 -6.45
CA TYR A 88 12.14 0.56 -6.58
C TYR A 88 12.80 0.36 -5.24
N LEU A 89 12.89 -0.89 -4.80
CA LEU A 89 13.50 -1.26 -3.52
C LEU A 89 14.77 -2.08 -3.77
N SER A 90 15.78 -1.93 -2.93
CA SER A 90 16.96 -2.81 -2.94
C SER A 90 16.63 -4.20 -2.39
N LYS A 91 16.06 -4.28 -1.20
CA LYS A 91 15.48 -5.45 -0.54
C LYS A 91 14.75 -4.93 0.70
N GLY A 92 13.64 -5.53 1.07
CA GLY A 92 12.84 -4.99 2.15
C GLY A 92 11.96 -5.99 2.88
N MET A 93 11.21 -5.48 3.83
CA MET A 93 10.08 -6.16 4.46
C MET A 93 8.85 -5.27 4.37
N LEU A 94 7.71 -5.92 4.36
CA LEU A 94 6.39 -5.33 4.39
C LEU A 94 5.72 -5.73 5.70
N GLU A 95 5.09 -4.79 6.38
CA GLU A 95 4.21 -5.03 7.52
C GLU A 95 2.84 -4.40 7.24
N ILE A 96 1.80 -5.23 7.20
CA ILE A 96 0.41 -4.79 7.06
C ILE A 96 -0.17 -4.62 8.46
N LYS A 97 -0.46 -3.37 8.82
CA LYS A 97 -1.16 -3.00 10.05
C LYS A 97 -2.62 -2.74 9.77
N LYS A 98 -3.41 -2.55 10.84
CA LYS A 98 -4.87 -2.36 10.74
C LYS A 98 -5.27 -1.14 9.90
N GLU A 99 -4.47 -0.09 9.91
CA GLU A 99 -4.79 1.20 9.28
C GLU A 99 -3.71 1.70 8.30
N SER A 100 -2.58 1.02 8.23
CA SER A 100 -1.44 1.41 7.40
C SER A 100 -0.63 0.19 6.97
N ILE A 101 0.12 0.37 5.89
CA ILE A 101 1.15 -0.56 5.44
C ILE A 101 2.49 0.11 5.64
N GLU A 102 3.44 -0.61 6.20
CA GLU A 102 4.81 -0.15 6.38
C GLU A 102 5.74 -0.95 5.47
N ILE A 103 6.46 -0.25 4.62
CA ILE A 103 7.50 -0.79 3.76
C ILE A 103 8.84 -0.37 4.34
N TYR A 104 9.59 -1.37 4.80
CA TYR A 104 10.93 -1.22 5.32
C TYR A 104 11.90 -1.62 4.23
N ALA A 105 12.73 -0.69 3.77
CA ALA A 105 13.81 -1.02 2.84
C ALA A 105 15.04 -0.22 3.24
N MET A 106 16.22 -0.80 3.00
CA MET A 106 17.45 -0.06 3.22
C MET A 106 17.51 1.17 2.30
N ARG A 107 17.05 0.99 1.06
CA ARG A 107 17.22 1.95 -0.03
C ARG A 107 16.03 1.84 -0.97
N TYR A 108 15.47 2.98 -1.36
CA TYR A 108 14.38 3.05 -2.33
C TYR A 108 14.38 4.35 -3.12
N PHE A 109 13.75 4.34 -4.30
CA PHE A 109 13.44 5.55 -5.06
C PHE A 109 12.10 5.44 -5.79
N PHE A 110 11.50 6.57 -6.15
CA PHE A 110 10.21 6.64 -6.84
C PHE A 110 10.38 7.06 -8.30
N ALA A 111 9.48 6.59 -9.15
CA ALA A 111 9.38 6.99 -10.54
C ALA A 111 7.92 7.03 -11.01
N ASP A 112 7.62 7.98 -11.90
CA ASP A 112 6.29 8.12 -12.49
C ASP A 112 6.03 7.06 -13.58
N SER A 113 7.09 6.40 -14.07
CA SER A 113 7.04 5.38 -15.10
C SER A 113 8.00 4.24 -14.81
N GLU A 114 7.80 3.11 -15.48
CA GLU A 114 8.68 1.96 -15.35
C GLU A 114 10.06 2.28 -15.94
N VAL A 115 11.08 2.09 -15.12
CA VAL A 115 12.50 2.29 -15.42
C VAL A 115 13.17 0.95 -15.65
N GLU A 116 13.76 0.78 -16.84
CA GLU A 116 14.46 -0.45 -17.24
C GLU A 116 15.80 -0.61 -16.49
N ASN A 117 16.63 0.44 -16.43
CA ASN A 117 17.92 0.45 -15.70
C ASN A 117 17.78 0.82 -14.22
N TRP A 118 16.76 0.28 -13.54
CA TRP A 118 16.51 0.62 -12.14
C TRP A 118 17.63 0.22 -11.19
N ARG A 119 18.40 -0.84 -11.51
CA ARG A 119 19.54 -1.29 -10.71
C ARG A 119 20.65 -0.26 -10.65
N GLU A 120 20.96 0.35 -11.79
CA GLU A 120 21.96 1.42 -11.89
C GLU A 120 21.47 2.67 -11.17
N LYS A 121 20.19 3.03 -11.31
CA LYS A 121 19.61 4.19 -10.61
C LYS A 121 19.51 4.03 -9.12
N LEU A 122 19.20 2.82 -8.64
CA LEU A 122 19.39 2.49 -7.24
C LEU A 122 20.85 2.77 -6.92
N THR A 123 21.81 2.10 -7.54
CA THR A 123 23.25 2.25 -7.24
C THR A 123 23.76 3.71 -7.32
N TYR A 124 23.25 4.51 -8.26
CA TYR A 124 23.63 5.91 -8.47
C TYR A 124 23.01 6.88 -7.46
N HIS A 125 21.78 6.62 -6.99
CA HIS A 125 21.25 7.33 -5.81
C HIS A 125 22.03 7.02 -4.52
N LEU A 126 23.08 6.18 -4.59
CA LEU A 126 23.68 5.49 -3.45
C LEU A 126 25.20 5.66 -3.31
N ASP A 127 25.80 6.72 -3.86
CA ASP A 127 27.19 7.12 -3.57
C ASP A 127 27.34 7.78 -2.17
N ILE A 128 26.70 7.19 -1.15
CA ILE A 128 27.05 7.40 0.26
C ILE A 128 27.34 6.02 0.88
N LYS A 129 28.62 5.88 1.23
CA LYS A 129 29.41 4.80 1.85
C LYS A 129 28.74 3.51 2.37
N LYS A 130 29.56 2.46 2.27
CA LYS A 130 29.41 1.06 2.69
C LYS A 130 28.90 0.86 4.13
N ASP A 131 28.44 -0.37 4.33
CA ASP A 131 28.24 -1.10 5.59
C ASP A 131 26.90 -0.90 6.30
N PHE A 132 25.85 -1.54 5.77
CA PHE A 132 24.67 -1.82 6.58
C PHE A 132 24.22 -3.27 6.37
N ASP A 133 24.16 -4.02 7.46
CA ASP A 133 23.93 -5.46 7.45
C ASP A 133 22.43 -5.77 7.53
N TYR A 134 21.88 -6.32 6.44
CA TYR A 134 20.46 -6.70 6.33
C TYR A 134 20.06 -7.71 7.43
N ASP A 135 21.00 -8.53 7.90
CA ASP A 135 20.74 -9.49 8.97
C ASP A 135 20.50 -8.80 10.32
N VAL A 136 21.11 -7.64 10.54
CA VAL A 136 20.89 -6.82 11.74
C VAL A 136 19.50 -6.19 11.71
N LEU A 137 19.04 -5.68 10.55
CA LEU A 137 17.67 -5.19 10.39
C LEU A 137 16.65 -6.29 10.68
N LYS A 138 16.84 -7.45 10.07
CA LYS A 138 15.96 -8.61 10.26
C LYS A 138 15.89 -9.01 11.73
N LYS A 139 17.03 -9.08 12.43
CA LYS A 139 17.09 -9.37 13.88
C LYS A 139 16.37 -8.32 14.72
N ASN A 140 16.57 -7.03 14.42
CA ASN A 140 15.95 -5.95 15.18
C ASN A 140 14.43 -5.90 14.96
N MET A 141 13.95 -6.09 13.73
CA MET A 141 12.52 -6.19 13.44
C MET A 141 11.88 -7.39 14.13
N ILE A 142 12.50 -8.57 14.07
CA ILE A 142 12.01 -9.77 14.76
C ILE A 142 11.95 -9.53 16.27
N LYS A 143 12.95 -8.85 16.85
CA LYS A 143 12.99 -8.50 18.27
C LYS A 143 11.87 -7.53 18.64
N GLU A 144 11.67 -6.45 17.87
CA GLU A 144 10.58 -5.49 18.12
C GLU A 144 9.19 -6.13 17.95
N LEU A 145 9.03 -7.02 16.96
CA LEU A 145 7.78 -7.78 16.77
C LEU A 145 7.52 -8.75 17.93
N THR A 146 8.54 -9.47 18.40
CA THR A 146 8.39 -10.38 19.55
C THR A 146 8.13 -9.62 20.84
N GLU A 147 8.78 -8.49 21.09
CA GLU A 147 8.51 -7.62 22.25
C GLU A 147 7.08 -7.07 22.22
N LYS A 148 6.59 -6.63 21.05
CA LYS A 148 5.18 -6.18 20.89
C LYS A 148 4.19 -7.33 21.13
N MET A 149 4.49 -8.55 20.67
CA MET A 149 3.65 -9.72 20.95
C MET A 149 3.65 -10.11 22.43
N TRP A 150 4.81 -10.00 23.10
CA TRP A 150 4.95 -10.38 24.52
C TRP A 150 4.31 -9.35 25.47
N HIS A 151 4.42 -8.06 25.17
CA HIS A 151 3.78 -7.00 25.95
C HIS A 151 2.29 -6.79 25.60
N GLY A 152 1.86 -7.16 24.38
CA GLY A 152 0.46 -7.16 23.96
C GLY A 152 -0.39 -8.27 24.59
N GLY A 153 0.23 -9.25 25.24
CA GLY A 153 -0.42 -10.37 25.92
C GLY A 153 -0.91 -10.10 27.35
N LYS A 154 -0.71 -8.91 27.92
CA LYS A 154 -1.29 -8.54 29.22
C LYS A 154 -2.70 -7.97 29.06
N ARG A 155 -3.65 -8.87 28.76
CA ARG A 155 -5.07 -8.71 29.13
C ARG A 155 -5.58 -10.04 29.65
N PHE A 156 -5.34 -10.29 30.94
CA PHE A 156 -6.27 -10.92 31.88
C PHE A 156 -5.90 -10.41 33.28
#